data_AF-A0A9D4PD18-F1
#
_entry.id   AF-A0A9D4PD18-F1
#
_cell.length_a   1.000
_cell.length_b   1.000
_cell.length_c   1.000
_cell.angle_alpha   90.00
_cell.angle_beta   90.00
_cell.angle_gamma   90.00
#
_symmetry.space_group_name_H-M   'P 1'
#
loop_
_entity.id
_entity.type
_entity.pdbx_description
1 polymer ?
#
loop_
_entity_poly.entity_id
_entity_poly.type
_entity_poly.pdbx_seq_one_letter_code
_entity_poly.pdbx_strand_id
1 'polypeptide(L)'
;MNSRTVHWDPMLFLKEEPTPSCLMRVKRDIADFKADPLPGIFISPEESDLTQVHALVVGPEGTPYEGGFFHFFMKFPSNYPVSPPRVRIMTTDAGRVRFNPNLYANGKVCLSILGTWDGPPWSPAQCIGSVLVSIQSLLNEDPFYNEPGTRPGGTKNACSTTPSEWPSAMRSKAA
;
A
#
# COMPACT_ATOMS: atom_id res chain seq x y z
N MET A 1 15.56 -16.41 18.15
CA MET A 1 14.55 -15.35 17.87
C MET A 1 14.02 -15.60 16.47
N ASN A 2 12.72 -15.87 16.36
CA ASN A 2 12.12 -16.61 15.23
C ASN A 2 12.01 -15.74 13.96
N SER A 3 12.82 -15.99 12.93
CA SER A 3 12.93 -15.17 11.70
C SER A 3 11.76 -15.33 10.70
N ARG A 4 10.54 -15.64 11.16
CA ARG A 4 9.41 -16.01 10.28
C ARG A 4 8.30 -14.95 10.12
N THR A 5 8.35 -13.77 10.73
CA THR A 5 7.14 -12.95 10.93
C THR A 5 7.04 -11.60 10.18
N VAL A 6 7.99 -11.22 9.31
CA VAL A 6 7.93 -9.92 8.61
C VAL A 6 8.21 -10.01 7.11
N HIS A 7 7.67 -11.06 6.45
CA HIS A 7 7.89 -11.26 5.00
C HIS A 7 7.31 -10.15 4.11
N TRP A 8 6.43 -9.30 4.66
CA TRP A 8 5.78 -8.20 3.96
C TRP A 8 6.64 -6.93 3.89
N ASP A 9 7.65 -6.78 4.75
CA ASP A 9 8.42 -5.53 4.86
C ASP A 9 9.52 -5.48 3.78
N PRO A 10 9.41 -4.59 2.77
CA PRO A 10 10.38 -4.48 1.68
C PRO A 10 11.79 -4.11 2.17
N MET A 11 11.91 -3.46 3.34
CA MET A 11 13.20 -3.03 3.89
C MET A 11 14.13 -4.20 4.23
N LEU A 12 13.58 -5.40 4.44
CA LEU A 12 14.35 -6.61 4.71
C LEU A 12 14.93 -7.27 3.46
N PHE A 13 14.54 -6.79 2.27
CA PHE A 13 14.86 -7.41 0.99
C PHE A 13 15.55 -6.45 0.01
N LEU A 14 16.08 -5.32 0.48
CA LEU A 14 16.73 -4.30 -0.38
C LEU A 14 17.92 -4.85 -1.17
N LYS A 15 18.58 -5.91 -0.66
CA LYS A 15 19.71 -6.58 -1.32
C LYS A 15 19.29 -7.82 -2.11
N GLU A 16 18.00 -8.06 -2.29
CA GLU A 16 17.49 -9.18 -3.08
C GLU A 16 17.68 -8.89 -4.57
N GLU A 17 18.60 -9.63 -5.19
CA GLU A 17 18.93 -9.52 -6.61
C GLU A 17 17.80 -10.08 -7.51
N PRO A 18 17.39 -9.33 -8.54
CA PRO A 18 16.30 -9.76 -9.40
C PRO A 18 16.77 -10.70 -10.51
N THR A 19 15.90 -11.65 -10.89
CA THR A 19 16.12 -12.45 -12.10
C THR A 19 15.94 -11.60 -13.37
N PRO A 20 16.53 -11.98 -14.52
CA PRO A 20 16.30 -11.28 -15.78
C PRO A 20 14.81 -11.20 -16.17
N SER A 21 14.05 -12.26 -15.92
CA SER A 21 12.60 -12.31 -16.15
C SER A 21 11.84 -11.33 -15.26
N CYS A 22 12.20 -11.24 -13.98
CA CYS A 22 11.65 -10.24 -13.06
C CYS A 22 11.94 -8.82 -13.56
N LEU A 23 13.20 -8.51 -13.90
CA LEU A 23 13.57 -7.18 -14.43
C LEU A 23 12.81 -6.82 -15.70
N MET A 24 12.67 -7.76 -16.65
CA MET A 24 11.88 -7.54 -17.87
C MET A 24 10.42 -7.25 -17.55
N ARG A 25 9.83 -7.99 -16.60
CA ARG A 25 8.45 -7.77 -16.18
C ARG A 25 8.27 -6.42 -15.49
N VAL A 26 9.14 -6.06 -14.55
CA VAL A 26 9.06 -4.79 -13.81
C VAL A 26 9.22 -3.60 -14.77
N LYS A 27 10.19 -3.65 -15.69
CA LYS A 27 10.37 -2.63 -16.73
C LYS A 27 9.11 -2.42 -17.56
N ARG A 28 8.44 -3.51 -17.96
CA ARG A 28 7.18 -3.45 -18.70
C ARG A 28 6.09 -2.80 -17.86
N ASP A 29 5.86 -3.27 -16.64
CA ASP A 29 4.81 -2.69 -15.79
C ASP A 29 5.04 -1.18 -15.51
N ILE A 30 6.30 -0.75 -15.35
CA ILE A 30 6.65 0.68 -15.24
C ILE A 30 6.34 1.44 -16.53
N ALA A 31 6.70 0.87 -17.69
CA ALA A 31 6.44 1.50 -18.98
C ALA A 31 4.93 1.62 -19.25
N ASP A 32 4.17 0.56 -18.97
CA ASP A 32 2.72 0.53 -19.12
C ASP A 32 2.05 1.58 -18.22
N PHE A 33 2.49 1.69 -16.95
CA PHE A 33 1.99 2.73 -16.04
C PHE A 33 2.33 4.14 -16.54
N LYS A 34 3.53 4.36 -17.09
CA LYS A 34 3.93 5.67 -17.64
C LYS A 34 3.15 6.03 -18.91
N ALA A 35 2.76 5.03 -19.70
CA ALA A 35 1.97 5.22 -20.91
C ALA A 35 0.50 5.55 -20.59
N ASP A 36 -0.04 4.99 -19.51
CA ASP A 36 -1.41 5.24 -19.03
C ASP A 36 -1.40 5.59 -17.53
N PRO A 37 -1.02 6.83 -17.17
CA PRO A 37 -0.88 7.25 -15.78
C PRO A 37 -2.24 7.35 -15.09
N LEU A 38 -2.30 6.85 -13.86
CA LEU A 38 -3.52 6.86 -13.06
C LEU A 38 -3.71 8.19 -12.32
N PRO A 39 -4.94 8.74 -12.26
CA PRO A 39 -5.20 10.00 -11.56
C PRO A 39 -4.79 9.98 -10.08
N GLY A 40 -4.00 10.99 -9.68
CA GLY A 40 -3.55 11.14 -8.30
C GLY A 40 -2.54 10.09 -7.83
N ILE A 41 -1.96 9.30 -8.74
CA ILE A 41 -0.94 8.29 -8.43
C ILE A 41 0.31 8.57 -9.27
N PHE A 42 1.45 8.64 -8.60
CA PHE A 42 2.75 8.88 -9.24
C PHE A 42 3.74 7.80 -8.82
N ILE A 43 4.68 7.43 -9.72
CA ILE A 43 5.75 6.48 -9.42
C ILE A 43 7.13 7.05 -9.77
N SER A 44 8.12 6.70 -8.98
CA SER A 44 9.53 7.00 -9.18
C SER A 44 10.35 5.73 -8.94
N PRO A 45 10.70 4.98 -10.00
CA PRO A 45 11.62 3.85 -9.90
C PRO A 45 13.03 4.31 -9.51
N GLU A 46 13.72 3.53 -8.68
CA GLU A 46 15.12 3.77 -8.36
C GLU A 46 16.02 3.48 -9.56
N GLU A 47 16.96 4.39 -9.86
CA GLU A 47 17.87 4.25 -11.00
C GLU A 47 18.84 3.08 -10.81
N SER A 48 19.25 2.84 -9.57
CA SER A 48 20.21 1.80 -9.21
C SER A 48 19.60 0.39 -9.14
N ASP A 49 18.30 0.29 -8.82
CA ASP A 49 17.56 -0.96 -8.73
C ASP A 49 16.09 -0.73 -9.13
N LEU A 50 15.76 -1.07 -10.38
CA LEU A 50 14.39 -0.90 -10.90
C LEU A 50 13.33 -1.73 -10.16
N THR A 51 13.75 -2.72 -9.35
CA THR A 51 12.82 -3.45 -8.47
C THR A 51 12.49 -2.71 -7.18
N GLN A 52 13.03 -1.52 -6.99
CA GLN A 52 12.64 -0.57 -5.96
C GLN A 52 11.88 0.57 -6.62
N VAL A 53 10.63 0.78 -6.17
CA VAL A 53 9.76 1.83 -6.72
C VAL A 53 9.15 2.62 -5.58
N HIS A 54 9.34 3.93 -5.61
CA HIS A 54 8.62 4.86 -4.78
C HIS A 54 7.30 5.20 -5.47
N ALA A 55 6.20 5.21 -4.72
CA ALA A 55 4.90 5.63 -5.22
C ALA A 55 4.32 6.72 -4.31
N LEU A 56 3.67 7.70 -4.91
CA LEU A 56 2.94 8.76 -4.22
C LEU A 56 1.46 8.64 -4.60
N VAL A 57 0.59 8.47 -3.60
CA VAL A 57 -0.86 8.47 -3.80
C VAL A 57 -1.41 9.70 -3.11
N VAL A 58 -2.09 10.55 -3.89
CA VAL A 58 -2.80 11.72 -3.38
C VAL A 58 -4.14 11.25 -2.82
N GLY A 59 -4.46 11.72 -1.61
CA GLY A 59 -5.74 11.42 -0.97
C GLY A 59 -6.92 11.94 -1.80
N PRO A 60 -7.92 11.09 -2.14
CA PRO A 60 -9.04 11.49 -2.98
C PRO A 60 -9.91 12.60 -2.38
N GLU A 61 -10.53 13.40 -3.24
CA GLU A 61 -11.53 14.42 -2.87
C GLU A 61 -12.74 13.77 -2.19
N GLY A 62 -13.35 14.48 -1.23
CA GLY A 62 -14.49 14.00 -0.45
C GLY A 62 -14.13 13.07 0.70
N THR A 63 -12.85 12.71 0.85
CA THR A 63 -12.40 11.76 1.88
C THR A 63 -11.67 12.45 3.03
N PRO A 64 -11.50 11.79 4.20
CA PRO A 64 -10.61 12.25 5.26
C PRO A 64 -9.16 12.51 4.83
N TYR A 65 -8.76 11.95 3.69
CA TYR A 65 -7.40 11.97 3.16
C TYR A 65 -7.16 13.10 2.17
N GLU A 66 -8.21 13.80 1.74
CA GLU A 66 -8.18 14.80 0.68
C GLU A 66 -6.98 15.76 0.79
N GLY A 67 -6.24 15.86 -0.32
CA GLY A 67 -5.06 16.74 -0.43
C GLY A 67 -3.80 16.22 0.26
N GLY A 68 -3.87 15.11 1.01
CA GLY A 68 -2.72 14.48 1.65
C GLY A 68 -1.84 13.71 0.66
N PHE A 69 -0.55 13.61 0.98
CA PHE A 69 0.45 12.92 0.16
C PHE A 69 0.96 11.64 0.84
N PHE A 70 0.54 10.48 0.34
CA PHE A 70 0.89 9.19 0.93
C PHE A 70 2.00 8.53 0.13
N HIS A 71 3.21 8.51 0.71
CA HIS A 71 4.38 7.87 0.12
C HIS A 71 4.41 6.40 0.49
N PHE A 72 4.57 5.56 -0.53
CA PHE A 72 4.76 4.12 -0.44
C PHE A 72 6.09 3.71 -1.06
N PHE A 73 6.72 2.71 -0.45
CA PHE A 73 7.91 2.07 -0.98
C PHE A 73 7.58 0.62 -1.36
N MET A 74 7.93 0.23 -2.58
CA MET A 74 7.69 -1.10 -3.14
C MET A 74 9.01 -1.79 -3.46
N LYS A 75 9.16 -3.05 -3.04
CA LYS A 75 10.24 -3.94 -3.49
C LYS A 75 9.65 -5.15 -4.20
N PHE A 76 9.98 -5.34 -5.48
CA PHE A 76 9.60 -6.53 -6.24
C PHE A 76 10.54 -7.69 -5.88
N PRO A 77 10.01 -8.89 -5.58
CA PRO A 77 10.85 -10.05 -5.32
C PRO A 77 11.51 -10.56 -6.61
N SER A 78 12.58 -11.33 -6.45
CA SER A 78 13.36 -11.92 -7.55
C SER A 78 12.54 -12.80 -8.50
N ASN A 79 11.42 -13.36 -8.02
CA ASN A 79 10.49 -14.18 -8.78
C ASN A 79 9.23 -13.43 -9.26
N TYR A 80 9.17 -12.09 -9.16
CA TYR A 80 8.07 -11.31 -9.74
C TYR A 80 7.89 -11.66 -11.22
N PRO A 81 6.65 -11.90 -11.73
CA PRO A 81 5.34 -11.65 -11.11
C PRO A 81 4.71 -12.87 -10.40
N VAL A 82 5.47 -13.94 -10.12
CA VAL A 82 4.93 -15.13 -9.44
C VAL A 82 4.48 -14.80 -8.01
N SER A 83 5.27 -14.00 -7.29
CA SER A 83 4.92 -13.46 -5.99
C SER A 83 4.62 -11.96 -6.08
N PRO A 84 3.75 -11.42 -5.20
CA PRO A 84 3.43 -9.99 -5.19
C PRO A 84 4.63 -9.12 -4.79
N PRO A 85 4.61 -7.83 -5.10
CA PRO A 85 5.55 -6.88 -4.50
C PRO A 85 5.33 -6.78 -2.99
N ARG A 86 6.39 -6.44 -2.27
CA ARG A 86 6.31 -6.02 -0.86
C ARG A 86 6.10 -4.52 -0.81
N VAL A 87 5.16 -4.06 0.00
CA VAL A 87 4.77 -2.64 0.05
C VAL A 87 4.77 -2.14 1.48
N ARG A 88 5.35 -0.95 1.67
CA ARG A 88 5.37 -0.23 2.94
C ARG A 88 4.84 1.18 2.76
N ILE A 89 3.92 1.62 3.62
CA ILE A 89 3.61 3.04 3.74
C ILE A 89 4.71 3.73 4.56
N MET A 90 5.25 4.81 4.03
CA MET A 90 6.32 5.60 4.62
C MET A 90 5.78 6.79 5.39
N THR A 91 4.73 7.44 4.87
CA THR A 91 3.97 8.50 5.56
C THR A 91 3.25 7.92 6.78
N THR A 92 3.92 7.92 7.94
CA THR A 92 3.41 7.36 9.20
C THR A 92 3.77 8.21 10.42
N ASP A 93 4.34 9.40 10.19
CA ASP A 93 4.88 10.28 11.25
C ASP A 93 5.83 9.52 12.20
N ALA A 94 6.89 8.94 11.63
CA ALA A 94 7.87 8.10 12.34
C ALA A 94 7.24 6.95 13.15
N GLY A 95 6.17 6.36 12.61
CA GLY A 95 5.48 5.23 13.23
C GLY A 95 4.43 5.59 14.29
N ARG A 96 4.03 6.86 14.39
CA ARG A 96 3.01 7.32 15.34
C ARG A 96 1.58 7.26 14.82
N VAL A 97 1.40 7.28 13.50
CA VAL A 97 0.08 7.44 12.89
C VAL A 97 -0.33 6.18 12.13
N ARG A 98 -1.47 5.61 12.54
CA ARG A 98 -2.20 4.60 11.78
C ARG A 98 -3.20 5.32 10.89
N PHE A 99 -2.91 5.42 9.59
CA PHE A 99 -3.73 6.18 8.64
C PHE A 99 -4.98 5.44 8.18
N ASN A 100 -5.07 4.13 8.35
CA ASN A 100 -6.25 3.36 7.95
C ASN A 100 -6.25 2.04 8.74
N PRO A 101 -7.41 1.38 8.91
CA PRO A 101 -7.43 0.00 9.37
C PRO A 101 -6.43 -0.90 8.64
N ASN A 102 -6.21 -0.65 7.34
CA ASN A 102 -5.28 -1.37 6.48
C ASN A 102 -3.91 -0.69 6.28
N LEU A 103 -3.67 0.49 6.85
CA LEU A 103 -2.40 1.24 6.76
C LEU A 103 -1.85 1.48 8.17
N TYR A 104 -0.99 0.56 8.60
CA TYR A 104 -0.53 0.46 9.98
C TYR A 104 0.57 1.48 10.25
N ALA A 105 0.68 1.92 11.51
CA ALA A 105 1.71 2.85 11.92
C ALA A 105 3.14 2.30 11.70
N ASN A 106 3.34 0.98 11.82
CA ASN A 106 4.64 0.37 11.51
C ASN A 106 4.98 0.30 10.00
N GLY A 107 4.09 0.79 9.14
CA GLY A 107 4.26 0.79 7.68
C GLY A 107 3.59 -0.38 6.96
N LYS A 108 2.97 -1.34 7.65
CA LYS A 108 2.31 -2.48 7.00
C LYS A 108 1.09 -2.02 6.21
N VAL A 109 1.02 -2.47 4.95
CA VAL A 109 -0.16 -2.34 4.08
C VAL A 109 -0.90 -3.68 4.03
N CYS A 110 -2.19 -3.66 4.35
CA CYS A 110 -3.03 -4.86 4.37
C CYS A 110 -3.94 -4.93 3.13
N LEU A 111 -3.56 -5.76 2.17
CA LEU A 111 -4.34 -6.04 0.95
C LEU A 111 -4.27 -7.54 0.64
N SER A 112 -5.36 -8.11 0.13
CA SER A 112 -5.40 -9.55 -0.19
C SER A 112 -4.46 -9.90 -1.34
N ILE A 113 -4.36 -9.01 -2.34
CA ILE A 113 -3.41 -9.12 -3.45
C ILE A 113 -1.95 -8.98 -3.02
N LEU A 114 -1.66 -8.54 -1.79
CA LEU A 114 -0.32 -8.54 -1.20
C LEU A 114 -0.10 -9.73 -0.24
N GLY A 115 -1.11 -10.59 -0.04
CA GLY A 115 -1.08 -11.69 0.91
C GLY A 115 -1.11 -11.23 2.38
N THR A 116 -1.48 -9.97 2.65
CA THR A 116 -1.47 -9.37 3.99
C THR A 116 -2.87 -9.16 4.56
N TRP A 117 -3.91 -9.61 3.84
CA TRP A 117 -5.32 -9.52 4.23
C TRP A 117 -6.14 -10.66 3.61
N ASP A 118 -7.33 -10.92 4.16
CA ASP A 118 -8.25 -11.92 3.62
C ASP A 118 -8.92 -11.41 2.33
N GLY A 119 -9.03 -12.28 1.33
CA GLY A 119 -9.69 -11.97 0.05
C GLY A 119 -9.03 -12.68 -1.14
N PRO A 120 -9.36 -12.27 -2.37
CA PRO A 120 -8.74 -12.81 -3.58
C PRO A 120 -7.21 -12.62 -3.52
N PRO A 121 -6.43 -13.71 -3.66
CA PRO A 121 -4.99 -13.64 -3.54
C PRO A 121 -4.35 -12.98 -4.76
N TRP A 122 -3.05 -12.68 -4.64
CA TRP A 122 -2.22 -12.28 -5.77
C TRP A 122 -2.36 -13.26 -6.95
N SER A 123 -2.37 -12.72 -8.17
CA SER A 123 -2.12 -13.51 -9.38
C SER A 123 -1.13 -12.76 -10.27
N PRO A 124 -0.32 -13.46 -11.09
CA PRO A 124 0.63 -12.83 -12.00
C PRO A 124 0.01 -11.91 -13.06
N ALA A 125 -1.33 -11.89 -13.20
CA ALA A 125 -2.07 -10.98 -14.05
C ALA A 125 -2.16 -9.55 -13.47
N GLN A 126 -1.96 -9.40 -12.16
CA GLN A 126 -1.88 -8.10 -11.49
C GLN A 126 -0.56 -7.38 -11.83
N CYS A 127 -0.52 -6.06 -11.67
CA CYS A 127 0.61 -5.20 -11.99
C CYS A 127 0.79 -4.07 -10.97
N ILE A 128 1.78 -3.20 -11.18
CA ILE A 128 2.03 -2.02 -10.34
C ILE A 128 0.76 -1.16 -10.21
N GLY A 129 0.11 -0.86 -11.34
CA GLY A 129 -1.10 -0.05 -11.38
C GLY A 129 -2.22 -0.64 -10.54
N SER A 130 -2.52 -1.94 -10.68
CA SER A 130 -3.61 -2.57 -9.93
C SER A 130 -3.37 -2.60 -8.41
N VAL A 131 -2.11 -2.74 -7.98
CA VAL A 131 -1.73 -2.60 -6.57
C VAL A 131 -1.98 -1.17 -6.07
N LEU A 132 -1.55 -0.16 -6.82
CA LEU A 132 -1.70 1.24 -6.43
C LEU A 132 -3.16 1.71 -6.45
N VAL A 133 -3.98 1.25 -7.40
CA VAL A 133 -5.45 1.46 -7.39
C VAL A 133 -6.08 0.85 -6.14
N SER A 134 -5.66 -0.37 -5.77
CA SER A 134 -6.16 -1.04 -4.57
C SER A 134 -5.80 -0.27 -3.30
N ILE A 135 -4.59 0.31 -3.25
CA ILE A 135 -4.16 1.19 -2.15
C ILE A 135 -4.99 2.48 -2.12
N GLN A 136 -5.16 3.16 -3.25
CA GLN A 136 -5.98 4.39 -3.31
C GLN A 136 -7.43 4.14 -2.88
N SER A 137 -7.98 2.96 -3.19
CA SER A 137 -9.33 2.56 -2.79
C SER A 137 -9.51 2.37 -1.27
N LEU A 138 -8.41 2.16 -0.53
CA LEU A 138 -8.45 2.16 0.94
C LEU A 138 -8.69 3.56 1.51
N LEU A 139 -8.32 4.61 0.77
CA LEU A 139 -8.45 6.01 1.13
C LEU A 139 -9.85 6.53 0.77
N ASN A 140 -10.91 5.82 1.18
CA ASN A 140 -12.30 6.16 0.88
C ASN A 140 -12.92 7.13 1.92
N GLU A 141 -14.19 7.50 1.72
CA GLU A 141 -14.94 8.46 2.54
C GLU A 141 -15.13 7.98 4.00
N ASP A 142 -15.37 6.68 4.20
CA ASP A 142 -15.66 6.08 5.50
C ASP A 142 -14.65 4.96 5.86
N PRO A 143 -13.36 5.29 6.06
CA PRO A 143 -12.30 4.31 6.29
C PRO A 143 -12.48 3.48 7.57
N PHE A 144 -13.35 3.91 8.50
CA PHE A 144 -13.72 3.13 9.68
C PHE A 144 -14.30 1.74 9.30
N TYR A 145 -15.03 1.65 8.19
CA TYR A 145 -15.64 0.39 7.73
C TYR A 145 -14.66 -0.56 7.05
N ASN A 146 -13.38 -0.16 6.91
CA ASN A 146 -12.33 -1.06 6.46
C ASN A 146 -11.89 -2.04 7.56
N GLU A 147 -12.22 -1.78 8.85
CA GLU A 147 -11.96 -2.76 9.91
C GLU A 147 -12.78 -4.06 9.68
N PRO A 148 -12.22 -5.23 10.00
CA PRO A 148 -12.99 -6.48 9.98
C PRO A 148 -14.19 -6.37 10.94
N GLY A 149 -15.39 -6.69 10.44
CA GLY A 149 -16.59 -6.81 11.29
C GLY A 149 -17.30 -5.50 11.63
N THR A 150 -16.86 -4.34 11.15
CA THR A 150 -17.55 -3.05 11.39
C THR A 150 -18.63 -2.73 10.36
N ARG A 151 -18.86 -3.58 9.36
CA ARG A 151 -19.95 -3.44 8.39
C ARG A 151 -21.31 -3.39 9.10
N PRO A 152 -22.31 -2.64 8.58
CA PRO A 152 -23.62 -2.53 9.22
C PRO A 152 -24.23 -3.91 9.48
N GLY A 153 -24.38 -4.27 10.75
CA GLY A 153 -24.87 -5.59 11.20
C GLY A 153 -23.88 -6.44 12.01
N GLY A 154 -22.61 -6.04 12.13
CA GLY A 154 -21.60 -6.73 12.94
C GLY A 154 -21.54 -6.25 14.39
N THR A 155 -21.77 -7.13 15.37
CA THR A 155 -21.54 -6.81 16.79
C THR A 155 -20.09 -7.13 17.18
N LYS A 156 -19.28 -6.09 17.43
CA LYS A 156 -18.42 -5.85 18.62
C LYS A 156 -17.19 -4.99 18.31
N ASN A 157 -17.02 -3.99 19.18
CA ASN A 157 -15.88 -3.14 19.54
C ASN A 157 -14.49 -3.45 18.94
N ALA A 158 -13.90 -2.47 18.23
CA ALA A 158 -12.50 -2.06 18.40
C ALA A 158 -12.14 -0.80 17.57
N CYS A 159 -12.49 0.39 18.05
CA CYS A 159 -11.70 1.60 17.83
C CYS A 159 -12.03 2.59 18.95
N SER A 160 -11.02 3.18 19.61
CA SER A 160 -11.24 4.21 20.63
C SER A 160 -11.65 5.56 20.05
N THR A 161 -11.60 5.68 18.71
CA THR A 161 -12.04 6.87 17.97
C THR A 161 -13.40 6.61 17.37
N THR A 162 -14.33 7.52 17.61
CA THR A 162 -15.67 7.48 17.03
C THR A 162 -15.59 7.84 15.53
N PRO A 163 -16.54 7.40 14.69
CA PRO A 163 -16.60 7.79 13.27
C PRO A 163 -16.50 9.30 13.04
N SER A 164 -17.01 10.11 13.98
CA SER A 164 -16.97 11.57 13.95
C SER A 164 -15.59 12.19 14.19
N GLU A 165 -14.65 11.48 14.84
CA GLU A 165 -13.33 12.03 15.19
C GLU A 165 -12.23 11.70 14.16
N TRP A 166 -12.49 10.69 13.33
CA TRP A 166 -11.53 10.18 12.33
C TRP A 166 -11.15 11.23 11.27
N PRO A 167 -12.08 12.01 10.68
CA PRO A 167 -11.74 12.98 9.63
C PRO A 167 -10.81 14.09 10.11
N SER A 168 -11.00 14.59 11.34
CA SER A 168 -10.18 15.68 11.89
C SER A 168 -8.78 15.22 12.29
N ALA A 169 -8.61 13.95 12.68
CA ALA A 169 -7.32 13.41 13.10
C ALA A 169 -6.38 13.13 11.91
N MET A 170 -6.92 12.92 10.70
CA MET A 170 -6.14 12.57 9.52
C MET A 170 -5.63 13.76 8.73
N ARG A 171 -6.48 14.79 8.54
CA ARG A 171 -6.12 15.97 7.74
C ARG A 171 -4.91 16.73 8.28
N SER A 172 -4.71 16.76 9.60
CA SER A 172 -3.59 17.47 10.22
C SER A 172 -2.24 16.75 10.13
N LYS A 173 -2.21 15.49 9.68
CA LYS A 173 -1.02 14.62 9.74
C LYS A 173 -0.51 14.13 8.39
N ALA A 174 -1.26 14.40 7.31
CA ALA A 174 -0.96 13.96 5.96
C ALA A 174 -0.23 15.02 5.10
N ALA A 175 0.14 16.16 5.71
CA ALA A 175 0.86 17.28 5.10
C ALA A 175 2.36 17.21 5.39
#